data_AF-A0A183GV96-F1
#
_entry.id   AF-A0A183GV96-F1
#
_cell.length_a   1.000
_cell.length_b   1.000
_cell.length_c   1.000
_cell.angle_alpha   90.00
_cell.angle_beta   90.00
_cell.angle_gamma   90.00
#
_symmetry.space_group_name_H-M   'P 1'
#
loop_
_entity.id
_entity.type
_entity.pdbx_description
1 polymer ?
#
loop_
_entity_poly.entity_id
_entity_poly.type
_entity_poly.pdbx_seq_one_letter_code
_entity_poly.pdbx_strand_id
1 'polypeptide(L)'
;MECEEEYADNKKLIEIKDLRRQIPKGFNYLAVDFGLSNGYAHVIENPESFPSSFAHVSASGEFQEIIAGMMDLPANKWRKRQTQSFSEVKAKCDAMKAAWHPYDWTKKIKRDDR
;
A
#
# COMPACT_ATOMS: atom_id res chain seq x y z
N MET A 1 -0.62 18.03 -3.11
CA MET A 1 -0.54 18.31 -4.57
C MET A 1 0.91 18.47 -5.05
N GLU A 2 1.90 18.44 -4.15
CA GLU A 2 3.32 18.64 -4.46
C GLU A 2 4.05 17.35 -4.89
N CYS A 3 3.31 16.33 -5.32
CA CYS A 3 3.92 15.12 -5.89
C CYS A 3 4.01 15.30 -7.42
N GLU A 4 5.17 14.94 -7.97
CA GLU A 4 5.54 15.02 -9.40
C GLU A 4 5.60 16.43 -10.02
N GLU A 5 6.06 16.51 -11.27
CA GLU A 5 6.23 17.75 -12.03
C GLU A 5 4.96 18.61 -12.06
N GLU A 6 5.14 19.92 -12.11
CA GLU A 6 4.04 20.90 -12.07
C GLU A 6 3.12 20.79 -13.30
N TYR A 7 3.62 20.20 -14.39
CA TYR A 7 2.93 19.98 -15.66
C TYR A 7 2.75 18.48 -15.94
N ALA A 8 1.83 17.83 -15.23
CA ALA A 8 1.39 16.46 -15.53
C ALA A 8 0.12 16.48 -16.41
N ASP A 9 -0.01 15.51 -17.33
CA ASP A 9 -1.15 15.43 -18.24
C ASP A 9 -2.42 14.91 -17.54
N ASN A 10 -2.25 14.05 -16.54
CA ASN A 10 -3.32 13.46 -15.74
C ASN A 10 -3.54 14.23 -14.44
N LYS A 11 -4.78 14.12 -13.93
CA LYS A 11 -5.12 14.70 -12.62
C LYS A 11 -4.28 14.05 -11.52
N LYS A 12 -3.56 14.89 -10.77
CA LYS A 12 -2.72 14.46 -9.64
C LYS A 12 -3.48 13.76 -8.51
N LEU A 13 -4.77 14.05 -8.32
CA LEU A 13 -5.59 13.40 -7.29
C LEU A 13 -6.95 13.03 -7.87
N ILE A 14 -7.28 11.75 -7.79
CA ILE A 14 -8.53 11.18 -8.28
C ILE A 14 -9.25 10.57 -7.08
N GLU A 15 -10.48 11.00 -6.80
CA GLU A 15 -11.32 10.36 -5.77
C GLU A 15 -11.82 9.00 -6.27
N ILE A 16 -11.44 7.93 -5.57
CA ILE A 16 -11.77 6.57 -5.96
C ILE A 16 -13.25 6.31 -5.66
N LYS A 17 -14.04 6.18 -6.73
CA LYS A 17 -15.40 5.60 -6.66
C LYS A 17 -15.41 4.19 -7.23
N ASP A 18 -14.71 4.01 -8.34
CA ASP A 18 -14.45 2.70 -8.94
C ASP A 18 -13.09 2.75 -9.65
N LEU A 19 -12.06 2.28 -8.95
CA LEU A 19 -10.67 2.31 -9.40
C LEU A 19 -10.49 1.66 -10.77
N ARG A 20 -11.16 0.53 -11.03
CA ARG A 20 -11.00 -0.25 -12.27
C ARG A 20 -11.63 0.42 -13.48
N ARG A 21 -12.63 1.28 -13.26
CA ARG A 21 -13.26 2.07 -14.33
C ARG A 21 -12.56 3.40 -14.55
N GLN A 22 -11.96 3.95 -13.50
CA GLN A 22 -11.30 5.26 -13.57
C GLN A 22 -9.87 5.19 -14.10
N ILE A 23 -9.12 4.13 -13.79
CA ILE A 23 -7.75 3.95 -14.28
C ILE A 23 -7.72 2.79 -15.29
N PRO A 24 -7.41 3.05 -16.58
CA PRO A 24 -7.29 2.01 -17.59
C PRO A 24 -6.18 1.00 -17.28
N LYS A 25 -6.31 -0.20 -17.82
CA LYS A 25 -5.23 -1.20 -17.75
C LYS A 25 -3.99 -0.70 -18.49
N GLY A 26 -2.81 -0.96 -17.94
CA GLY A 26 -1.52 -0.59 -18.53
C GLY A 26 -0.93 0.71 -17.98
N PHE A 27 -1.65 1.43 -17.12
CA PHE A 27 -1.12 2.59 -16.39
C PHE A 27 -0.53 2.17 -15.05
N ASN A 28 0.61 2.78 -14.69
CA ASN A 28 1.13 2.72 -13.34
C ASN A 28 0.35 3.71 -12.47
N TYR A 29 -0.08 3.28 -11.30
CA TYR A 29 -0.83 4.15 -10.40
C TYR A 29 -0.60 3.74 -8.95
N LEU A 30 -0.91 4.69 -8.08
CA LEU A 30 -0.96 4.55 -6.66
C LEU A 30 -2.39 4.77 -6.17
N ALA A 31 -2.88 3.92 -5.27
CA ALA A 31 -4.22 4.03 -4.69
C ALA A 31 -4.16 3.84 -3.17
N VAL A 32 -4.95 4.63 -2.45
CA VAL A 32 -4.99 4.68 -0.98
C VAL A 32 -6.45 4.66 -0.56
N ASP A 33 -6.86 3.65 0.21
CA ASP A 33 -8.23 3.52 0.72
C ASP A 33 -8.29 3.73 2.24
N PHE A 34 -9.37 4.37 2.72
CA PHE A 34 -9.59 4.67 4.14
C PHE A 34 -10.66 3.75 4.72
N GLY A 35 -10.32 2.47 4.88
CA GLY A 35 -11.22 1.46 5.43
C GLY A 35 -12.43 1.21 4.53
N LEU A 36 -13.61 1.65 4.96
CA LEU A 36 -14.85 1.54 4.18
C LEU A 36 -15.17 2.81 3.36
N SER A 37 -14.43 3.89 3.57
CA SER A 37 -14.62 5.14 2.84
C SER A 37 -13.81 5.15 1.55
N ASN A 38 -14.31 5.90 0.56
CA ASN A 38 -13.62 6.11 -0.69
C ASN A 38 -12.22 6.69 -0.47
N GLY A 39 -11.28 6.13 -1.22
CA GLY A 39 -9.88 6.52 -1.22
C GLY A 39 -9.53 7.57 -2.26
N TYR A 40 -8.22 7.74 -2.46
CA TYR A 40 -7.66 8.53 -3.55
C TYR A 40 -6.68 7.71 -4.37
N ALA A 41 -6.64 8.00 -5.66
CA ALA A 41 -5.66 7.46 -6.59
C ALA A 41 -4.88 8.57 -7.29
N HIS A 42 -3.67 8.22 -7.70
CA HIS A 42 -2.76 9.06 -8.47
C HIS A 42 -2.13 8.20 -9.56
N VAL A 43 -2.21 8.66 -10.81
CA VAL A 43 -1.54 8.00 -11.95
C VAL A 43 -0.08 8.45 -11.95
N ILE A 44 0.85 7.50 -12.03
CA ILE A 44 2.29 7.75 -12.06
C ILE A 44 2.71 7.84 -13.53
N GLU A 45 3.07 9.04 -13.99
CA GLU A 45 3.41 9.29 -15.39
C GLU A 45 4.87 9.03 -15.69
N ASN A 46 5.76 9.53 -14.83
CA ASN A 46 7.19 9.38 -14.99
C ASN A 46 7.79 8.62 -13.79
N PRO A 47 8.01 7.29 -13.93
CA PRO A 47 8.53 6.46 -12.86
C PRO A 47 9.97 6.81 -12.45
N GLU A 48 10.72 7.59 -13.24
CA GLU A 48 12.06 8.07 -12.86
C GLU A 48 12.01 9.37 -12.04
N SER A 49 11.01 10.22 -12.29
CA SER A 49 10.74 11.41 -11.47
C SER A 49 10.11 11.05 -10.13
N PHE A 50 9.42 9.91 -10.11
CA PHE A 50 8.91 9.31 -8.91
C PHE A 50 10.11 8.73 -8.16
N PRO A 51 10.37 9.14 -6.91
CA PRO A 51 11.62 8.81 -6.24
C PRO A 51 11.81 7.29 -6.24
N SER A 52 13.00 6.81 -6.63
CA SER A 52 13.28 5.38 -6.80
C SER A 52 13.15 4.56 -5.51
N SER A 53 13.04 5.23 -4.36
CA SER A 53 12.60 4.70 -3.06
C SER A 53 11.15 4.18 -3.04
N PHE A 54 10.30 4.57 -3.99
CA PHE A 54 9.00 3.94 -4.20
C PHE A 54 9.11 2.54 -4.82
N ALA A 55 10.10 2.30 -5.69
CA ALA A 55 10.17 1.11 -6.53
C ALA A 55 11.21 0.08 -6.06
N HIS A 56 12.34 0.49 -5.48
CA HIS A 56 13.40 -0.42 -5.07
C HIS A 56 13.59 -0.52 -3.55
N VAL A 57 13.59 -1.78 -3.09
CA VAL A 57 13.56 -2.28 -1.70
C VAL A 57 12.20 -2.14 -1.02
N SER A 58 11.25 -2.93 -1.54
CA SER A 58 9.99 -3.35 -0.91
C SER A 58 8.85 -2.33 -0.93
N ALA A 59 8.36 -1.94 -2.12
CA ALA A 59 6.98 -1.54 -2.50
C ALA A 59 6.10 -0.71 -1.53
N SER A 60 6.67 -0.14 -0.48
CA SER A 60 6.00 0.44 0.68
C SER A 60 6.81 1.55 1.34
N GLY A 61 8.01 1.86 0.82
CA GLY A 61 8.98 2.74 1.47
C GLY A 61 8.45 4.15 1.74
N GLU A 62 7.71 4.74 0.80
CA GLU A 62 7.25 6.12 0.93
C GLU A 62 5.91 6.28 1.63
N PHE A 63 5.01 5.30 1.45
CA PHE A 63 3.83 5.19 2.31
C PHE A 63 4.22 4.99 3.77
N GLN A 64 5.26 4.20 4.01
CA GLN A 64 5.81 4.06 5.35
C GLN A 64 6.36 5.39 5.85
N GLU A 65 7.02 6.23 5.04
CA GLU A 65 7.46 7.56 5.50
C GLU A 65 6.28 8.45 5.88
N ILE A 66 5.23 8.51 5.06
CA ILE A 66 4.03 9.31 5.33
C ILE A 66 3.32 8.80 6.59
N ILE A 67 3.03 7.50 6.66
CA ILE A 67 2.34 6.89 7.81
C ILE A 67 3.21 7.00 9.07
N ALA A 68 4.52 6.79 8.96
CA ALA A 68 5.44 6.90 10.08
C ALA A 68 5.57 8.33 10.57
N GLY A 69 5.60 9.32 9.66
CA GLY A 69 5.54 10.73 10.01
C GLY A 69 4.22 11.09 10.71
N MET A 70 3.09 10.56 10.23
CA MET A 70 1.79 10.73 10.89
C MET A 70 1.73 10.07 12.27
N MET A 71 2.48 8.97 12.47
CA MET A 71 2.56 8.23 13.73
C MET A 71 3.73 8.65 14.63
N ASP A 72 4.50 9.68 14.23
CA ASP A 72 5.73 10.13 14.91
C ASP A 72 6.72 8.99 15.24
N LEU A 73 6.91 8.08 14.28
CA LEU A 73 7.85 6.98 14.42
C LEU A 73 9.28 7.43 14.04
N PRO A 74 10.32 6.81 14.62
CA PRO A 74 11.70 7.11 14.27
C PRO A 74 12.11 6.51 12.91
N ALA A 75 12.90 7.26 12.12
CA ALA A 75 13.32 6.93 10.74
C ALA A 75 13.99 5.57 10.56
N ASN A 76 14.56 5.01 11.63
CA ASN A 76 15.18 3.69 11.62
C ASN A 76 14.17 2.54 11.43
N LYS A 77 12.87 2.78 11.59
CA LYS A 77 11.82 1.75 11.43
C LYS A 77 11.49 1.44 9.97
N TRP A 78 11.67 2.39 9.04
CA TRP A 78 11.29 2.22 7.63
C TRP A 78 12.45 2.38 6.63
N ARG A 79 13.40 3.32 6.84
CA ARG A 79 14.52 3.53 5.88
C ARG A 79 15.56 2.41 5.87
N LYS A 80 15.61 1.57 6.90
CA LYS A 80 16.59 0.47 7.08
C LYS A 80 15.97 -0.68 7.85
N ARG A 81 14.94 -1.30 7.28
CA ARG A 81 14.23 -2.42 7.93
C ARG A 81 15.22 -3.49 8.38
N GLN A 82 15.31 -3.68 9.70
CA GLN A 82 16.12 -4.73 10.29
C GLN A 82 15.55 -6.09 9.90
N THR A 83 16.42 -7.01 9.51
CA THR A 83 16.03 -8.40 9.27
C THR A 83 15.56 -9.00 10.60
N GLN A 84 14.35 -9.54 10.59
CA GLN A 84 13.77 -10.21 11.77
C GLN A 84 14.08 -11.70 11.67
N SER A 85 14.28 -12.34 12.81
CA SER A 85 14.46 -13.79 12.84
C SER A 85 13.17 -14.51 12.46
N PHE A 86 13.31 -15.74 11.95
CA PHE A 86 12.15 -16.54 11.54
C PHE A 86 11.18 -16.81 12.72
N SER A 87 11.71 -17.05 13.92
CA SER A 87 10.90 -17.30 15.12
C SER A 87 10.05 -16.07 15.50
N GLU A 88 10.62 -14.87 15.44
CA GLU A 88 9.90 -13.62 15.73
C GLU A 88 8.79 -13.34 14.73
N VAL A 89 9.08 -13.53 13.43
CA VAL A 89 8.08 -13.35 12.37
C VAL A 89 6.95 -14.38 12.54
N LYS A 90 7.29 -15.63 12.82
CA LYS A 90 6.31 -16.70 13.06
C LYS A 90 5.41 -16.37 14.25
N ALA A 91 5.97 -15.94 15.38
CA ALA A 91 5.18 -15.57 16.56
C ALA A 91 4.19 -14.42 16.26
N LYS A 92 4.61 -13.41 15.49
CA LYS A 92 3.73 -12.32 15.05
C LYS A 92 2.62 -12.81 14.13
N CYS A 93 2.95 -13.70 13.19
CA CYS A 93 1.95 -14.32 12.31
C CYS A 93 0.93 -15.13 13.11
N ASP A 94 1.37 -15.90 14.11
CA ASP A 94 0.49 -16.72 14.94
C ASP A 94 -0.43 -15.86 15.84
N ALA A 95 0.10 -14.77 16.42
CA ALA A 95 -0.71 -13.80 17.14
C ALA A 95 -1.76 -13.12 16.26
N MET A 96 -1.37 -12.71 15.03
CA MET A 96 -2.30 -12.12 14.06
C MET A 96 -3.39 -13.11 13.64
N LYS A 97 -3.04 -14.39 13.40
CA LYS A 97 -4.01 -15.44 13.08
C LYS A 97 -5.02 -15.64 14.22
N ALA A 98 -4.57 -15.62 15.47
CA ALA A 98 -5.46 -15.75 16.62
C ALA A 98 -6.42 -14.56 16.72
N ALA A 99 -5.93 -13.32 16.52
CA ALA A 99 -6.74 -12.12 16.52
C ALA A 99 -7.74 -12.06 15.34
N TRP A 100 -7.36 -12.58 14.17
CA TRP A 100 -8.22 -12.64 12.98
C TRP A 100 -9.26 -13.77 13.02
N HIS A 101 -9.06 -14.79 13.86
CA HIS A 101 -9.90 -15.98 13.95
C HIS A 101 -11.43 -15.72 13.94
N PRO A 102 -12.00 -14.78 14.72
CA PRO A 102 -13.44 -14.53 14.72
C PRO A 102 -13.98 -13.90 13.42
N TYR A 103 -13.13 -13.28 12.60
CA TYR A 103 -13.51 -12.58 11.37
C TYR A 103 -13.19 -13.38 10.10
N ASP A 104 -12.62 -14.58 10.24
CA ASP A 104 -12.19 -15.41 9.13
C ASP A 104 -13.36 -16.10 8.43
N TRP A 105 -13.89 -15.43 7.41
CA TRP A 105 -14.94 -15.95 6.53
C TRP A 105 -14.43 -17.04 5.57
N THR A 106 -13.12 -17.16 5.37
CA THR A 106 -12.55 -18.08 4.36
C THR A 106 -12.76 -19.55 4.71
N LYS A 107 -12.92 -19.87 6.00
CA LYS A 107 -13.26 -21.22 6.49
C LYS A 107 -14.63 -21.73 6.02
N LYS A 108 -15.51 -20.82 5.59
CA LYS A 108 -16.87 -21.14 5.13
C LYS A 108 -16.94 -21.33 3.61
N ILE A 109 -15.84 -21.10 2.88
CA ILE A 109 -15.79 -21.28 1.43
C ILE A 109 -15.68 -22.79 1.16
N LYS A 110 -16.74 -23.37 0.58
CA LYS A 110 -16.66 -24.72 0.01
C LYS A 110 -15.74 -24.64 -1.21
N ARG A 111 -14.61 -25.34 -1.16
CA ARG A 111 -13.70 -25.52 -2.31
C ARG A 111 -13.99 -26.85 -3.00
N ASP A 112 -15.27 -27.11 -3.27
CA ASP A 112 -15.69 -28.19 -4.14
C ASP A 112 -16.06 -27.60 -5.51
N ASP A 113 -15.74 -28.36 -6.56
CA ASP A 113 -15.92 -28.10 -7.99
C ASP A 113 -14.92 -27.14 -8.68
N ARG A 114 -13.76 -27.71 -8.99
CA ARG A 114 -13.07 -27.50 -10.28
C ARG A 114 -12.68 -28.83 -10.88
#